data_AF-A0A2A9P8L4-F1
#
_entry.id   AF-A0A2A9P8L4-F1
#
_cell.length_a   1.000
_cell.length_b   1.000
_cell.length_c   1.000
_cell.angle_alpha   90.00
_cell.angle_beta   90.00
_cell.angle_gamma   90.00
#
_symmetry.space_group_name_H-M   'P 1'
#
loop_
_entity.id
_entity.type
_entity.pdbx_description
1 polymer ?
#
loop_
_entity_poly.entity_id
_entity_poly.type
_entity_poly.pdbx_seq_one_letter_code
_entity_poly.pdbx_strand_id
1 'polypeptide(L)'
;MNYSYGCRPPVIPEEVLPSKPPTRRKLRREITAPYTLSSLTQLYAELARNTGQPDPGQKTKELSKRQIRELTRIMNERENGIVKAKYLTPSLASGGVPEPTRAYLDQSLLPPAILPSPRKILIILDLNGSILYRPEHRRPSRFVERRHAGRFIDYCLDTFRLAIWSSARHQNVESMVNQMFSSEQRRQLVVVWSREHLGLSSDDYGSRVQCYKRLSTIWGNSDVQKSHPTAQLGGRWDQSNTVLVDDSREKGRSEPHNILTIPEFSVPEDDENHDVLPQVHDYLNELARQEDISRYMRLHPFEIDPFYQL
;
A
#
# COMPACT_ATOMS: atom_id res chain seq x y z
N MET A 1 -25.80 72.42 -26.06
CA MET A 1 -26.20 71.75 -27.31
C MET A 1 -26.71 70.36 -26.94
N ASN A 2 -28.03 70.16 -26.92
CA ASN A 2 -28.66 68.88 -26.61
C ASN A 2 -29.56 68.48 -27.79
N TYR A 3 -29.34 67.28 -28.33
CA TYR A 3 -30.29 66.49 -29.13
C TYR A 3 -30.28 65.09 -28.51
N SER A 4 -31.36 64.66 -27.85
CA SER A 4 -32.53 63.93 -28.41
C SER A 4 -32.24 62.45 -28.65
N TYR A 5 -32.94 61.55 -27.93
CA TYR A 5 -34.13 60.83 -28.42
C TYR A 5 -34.63 59.80 -27.37
N GLY A 6 -35.92 59.92 -27.00
CA GLY A 6 -36.73 58.80 -26.45
C GLY A 6 -37.16 57.86 -27.58
N CYS A 7 -37.82 56.71 -27.40
CA CYS A 7 -38.78 56.31 -26.37
C CYS A 7 -39.16 54.80 -26.53
N ARG A 8 -39.50 54.14 -25.40
CA ARG A 8 -40.44 52.99 -25.18
C ARG A 8 -40.03 51.53 -25.52
N PRO A 9 -40.72 50.50 -24.97
CA PRO A 9 -41.28 50.26 -23.60
C PRO A 9 -40.90 48.84 -23.05
N PRO A 10 -41.39 48.37 -21.86
CA PRO A 10 -40.81 47.26 -21.10
C PRO A 10 -41.54 45.91 -21.29
N VAL A 11 -40.82 44.78 -21.14
CA VAL A 11 -41.43 43.44 -20.91
C VAL A 11 -40.56 42.58 -19.97
N ILE A 12 -41.07 42.41 -18.74
CA ILE A 12 -41.20 41.23 -17.83
C ILE A 12 -40.08 40.16 -17.78
N PRO A 13 -39.64 39.72 -16.58
CA PRO A 13 -38.56 38.76 -16.36
C PRO A 13 -38.99 37.30 -16.62
N GLU A 14 -38.10 36.50 -17.22
CA GLU A 14 -38.29 35.05 -17.33
C GLU A 14 -37.56 34.34 -16.18
N GLU A 15 -38.34 33.61 -15.39
CA GLU A 15 -37.92 32.80 -14.24
C GLU A 15 -36.98 31.67 -14.63
N VAL A 16 -36.01 31.44 -13.75
CA VAL A 16 -35.18 30.24 -13.68
C VAL A 16 -36.07 29.03 -13.37
N LEU A 17 -36.29 28.16 -14.35
CA LEU A 17 -36.84 26.82 -14.14
C LEU A 17 -35.71 25.79 -13.96
N PRO A 18 -35.76 24.93 -12.92
CA PRO A 18 -34.75 23.91 -12.69
C PRO A 18 -34.84 22.77 -13.71
N SER A 19 -33.69 22.30 -14.15
CA SER A 19 -33.53 21.10 -14.98
C SER A 19 -34.26 19.90 -14.37
N LYS A 20 -35.15 19.28 -15.15
CA LYS A 20 -35.89 18.06 -14.83
C LYS A 20 -34.98 16.97 -14.23
N PRO A 21 -35.44 16.19 -13.24
CA PRO A 21 -34.69 15.05 -12.73
C PRO A 21 -34.49 14.01 -13.83
N PRO A 22 -33.34 13.30 -13.85
CA PRO A 22 -33.07 12.31 -14.89
C PRO A 22 -34.08 11.16 -14.79
N THR A 23 -34.65 10.79 -15.95
CA THR A 23 -35.60 9.69 -16.11
C THR A 23 -34.99 8.35 -15.68
N ARG A 24 -35.85 7.50 -15.08
CA ARG A 24 -35.59 6.14 -14.53
C ARG A 24 -34.75 5.19 -15.40
N ARG A 25 -34.52 5.51 -16.68
CA ARG A 25 -33.76 4.67 -17.62
C ARG A 25 -32.24 4.89 -17.56
N LYS A 26 -31.76 6.01 -17.00
CA LYS A 26 -30.32 6.28 -16.81
C LYS A 26 -29.71 5.63 -15.56
N LEU A 27 -30.52 5.33 -14.54
CA LEU A 27 -30.03 4.76 -13.27
C LEU A 27 -29.61 3.28 -13.39
N ARG A 28 -30.03 2.57 -14.45
CA ARG A 28 -29.63 1.18 -14.71
C ARG A 28 -28.22 1.02 -15.28
N ARG A 29 -27.54 2.11 -15.68
CA ARG A 29 -26.20 2.08 -16.27
C ARG A 29 -25.07 2.50 -15.31
N GLU A 30 -25.38 2.90 -14.08
CA GLU A 30 -24.41 3.26 -13.04
C GLU A 30 -24.26 2.19 -11.95
N ILE A 31 -24.33 0.91 -12.33
CA ILE A 31 -23.81 -0.18 -11.48
C ILE A 31 -22.47 -0.61 -12.08
N THR A 32 -21.46 0.23 -11.86
CA THR A 32 -20.04 -0.08 -12.08
C THR A 32 -19.44 -0.65 -10.80
N ALA A 33 -20.07 -1.71 -10.28
CA ALA A 33 -19.57 -2.54 -9.18
C ALA A 33 -19.68 -4.02 -9.61
N PRO A 34 -18.78 -4.92 -9.17
CA PRO A 34 -18.69 -6.29 -9.71
C PRO A 34 -19.92 -7.18 -9.42
N TYR A 35 -20.88 -6.72 -8.62
CA TYR A 35 -22.03 -7.50 -8.17
C TYR A 35 -23.36 -6.99 -8.73
N THR A 36 -24.27 -7.92 -9.02
CA THR A 36 -25.61 -7.61 -9.53
C THR A 36 -26.52 -7.08 -8.41
N LEU A 37 -27.56 -6.32 -8.78
CA LEU A 37 -28.59 -5.88 -7.82
C LEU A 37 -29.28 -7.07 -7.15
N SER A 38 -29.41 -8.20 -7.86
CA SER A 38 -29.95 -9.46 -7.32
C SER A 38 -29.10 -10.01 -6.18
N SER A 39 -27.78 -10.11 -6.37
CA SER A 39 -26.85 -10.60 -5.34
C SER A 39 -26.80 -9.70 -4.10
N LEU A 40 -26.86 -8.37 -4.29
CA LEU A 40 -26.91 -7.43 -3.16
C LEU A 40 -28.24 -7.55 -2.39
N THR A 41 -29.35 -7.77 -3.08
CA THR A 41 -30.66 -7.96 -2.44
C THR A 41 -30.71 -9.26 -1.64
N GLN A 42 -30.08 -10.34 -2.14
CA GLN A 42 -29.96 -11.61 -1.42
C GLN A 42 -29.12 -11.46 -0.14
N LEU A 43 -27.97 -10.79 -0.21
CA LEU A 43 -27.13 -10.53 0.96
C LEU A 43 -27.87 -9.68 1.99
N TYR A 44 -28.60 -8.65 1.55
CA TYR A 44 -29.38 -7.81 2.44
C TYR A 44 -30.44 -8.62 3.21
N ALA A 45 -31.17 -9.52 2.52
CA ALA A 45 -32.15 -10.39 3.14
C ALA A 45 -31.50 -11.39 4.12
N GLU A 46 -30.29 -11.88 3.83
CA GLU A 46 -29.51 -12.73 4.73
C GLU A 46 -29.14 -12.01 6.03
N LEU A 47 -28.60 -10.79 5.93
CA LEU A 47 -28.19 -9.98 7.07
C LEU A 47 -29.39 -9.54 7.94
N ALA A 48 -30.54 -9.23 7.31
CA ALA A 48 -31.77 -8.89 8.02
C ALA A 48 -32.29 -10.06 8.88
N ARG A 49 -32.23 -11.30 8.36
CA ARG A 49 -32.60 -12.51 9.11
C ARG A 49 -31.72 -12.73 10.35
N ASN A 50 -30.42 -12.46 10.25
CA ASN A 50 -29.46 -12.69 11.34
C ASN A 50 -29.53 -11.63 12.45
N THR A 51 -30.09 -10.46 12.18
CA THR A 51 -30.16 -9.33 13.14
C THR A 51 -31.54 -9.18 13.77
N GLY A 52 -32.48 -10.08 13.48
CA GLY A 52 -33.85 -10.04 14.00
C GLY A 52 -34.68 -8.85 13.49
N GLN A 53 -34.23 -8.17 12.44
CA GLN A 53 -35.01 -7.10 11.80
C GLN A 53 -36.10 -7.71 10.91
N PRO A 54 -37.29 -7.07 10.80
CA PRO A 54 -38.36 -7.57 9.96
C PRO A 54 -37.92 -7.64 8.49
N ASP A 55 -38.11 -8.81 7.88
CA ASP A 55 -37.93 -9.03 6.44
C ASP A 55 -38.77 -8.00 5.69
N PRO A 56 -38.19 -7.13 4.84
CA PRO A 56 -38.95 -6.19 4.04
C PRO A 56 -39.65 -6.99 2.93
N GLY A 57 -40.76 -7.64 3.30
CA GLY A 57 -41.47 -8.58 2.44
C GLY A 57 -41.79 -8.00 1.07
N GLN A 58 -41.46 -8.77 0.03
CA GLN A 58 -41.92 -8.82 -1.37
C GLN A 58 -42.43 -7.56 -2.12
N LYS A 59 -42.30 -6.35 -1.58
CA LYS A 59 -42.44 -5.09 -2.30
C LYS A 59 -41.03 -4.53 -2.44
N THR A 60 -40.52 -4.54 -3.66
CA THR A 60 -39.22 -4.00 -4.07
C THR A 60 -39.00 -2.58 -3.55
N LYS A 61 -38.51 -2.43 -2.31
CA LYS A 61 -37.85 -1.20 -1.88
C LYS A 61 -36.50 -1.21 -2.57
N GLU A 62 -36.34 -0.33 -3.54
CA GLU A 62 -35.04 -0.08 -4.16
C GLU A 62 -34.02 0.18 -3.04
N LEU A 63 -32.95 -0.62 -2.98
CA LEU A 63 -31.85 -0.43 -2.05
C LEU A 63 -31.32 1.00 -2.22
N SER A 64 -31.21 1.75 -1.13
CA SER A 64 -30.63 3.10 -1.18
C SER A 64 -29.17 3.05 -1.63
N LYS A 65 -28.65 4.16 -2.18
CA LYS A 65 -27.22 4.27 -2.55
C LYS A 65 -26.26 4.00 -1.39
N ARG A 66 -26.69 4.20 -0.14
CA ARG A 66 -25.89 3.89 1.06
C ARG A 66 -25.89 2.39 1.34
N GLN A 67 -27.04 1.73 1.25
CA GLN A 67 -27.14 0.27 1.41
C GLN A 67 -26.40 -0.50 0.32
N ILE A 68 -26.49 -0.05 -0.94
CA ILE A 68 -25.74 -0.67 -2.06
C ILE A 68 -24.23 -0.61 -1.79
N ARG A 69 -23.73 0.54 -1.33
CA ARG A 69 -22.31 0.70 -0.98
C ARG A 69 -21.89 -0.23 0.15
N GLU A 70 -22.67 -0.29 1.23
CA GLU A 70 -22.37 -1.14 2.38
C GLU A 70 -22.43 -2.63 2.06
N LEU A 71 -23.43 -3.06 1.30
CA LEU A 71 -23.55 -4.46 0.87
C LEU A 71 -22.43 -4.85 -0.10
N THR A 72 -22.02 -3.93 -0.97
CA THR A 72 -20.85 -4.14 -1.85
C THR A 72 -19.57 -4.27 -1.02
N ARG A 73 -19.41 -3.47 0.03
CA ARG A 73 -18.29 -3.59 0.99
C ARG A 73 -18.27 -4.96 1.67
N ILE A 74 -19.40 -5.41 2.22
CA ILE A 74 -19.51 -6.73 2.87
C ILE A 74 -19.27 -7.87 1.87
N MET A 75 -19.76 -7.77 0.63
CA MET A 75 -19.46 -8.76 -0.41
C MET A 75 -17.98 -8.81 -0.75
N ASN A 76 -17.33 -7.64 -0.90
CA ASN A 76 -15.88 -7.56 -1.11
C ASN A 76 -15.11 -8.11 0.08
N GLU A 77 -15.54 -7.87 1.32
CA GLU A 77 -14.92 -8.42 2.54
C GLU A 77 -15.07 -9.94 2.62
N ARG A 78 -16.26 -10.49 2.29
CA ARG A 78 -16.50 -11.94 2.20
C ARG A 78 -15.68 -12.57 1.07
N GLU A 79 -15.65 -11.94 -0.10
CA GLU A 79 -14.83 -12.40 -1.23
C GLU A 79 -13.34 -12.30 -0.88
N ASN A 80 -12.88 -11.23 -0.25
CA ASN A 80 -11.51 -11.10 0.25
C ASN A 80 -11.18 -12.14 1.34
N GLY A 81 -12.14 -12.49 2.20
CA GLY A 81 -12.02 -13.57 3.18
C GLY A 81 -11.92 -14.95 2.55
N ILE A 82 -12.66 -15.21 1.46
CA ILE A 82 -12.60 -16.44 0.65
C ILE A 82 -11.33 -16.47 -0.22
N VAL A 83 -10.91 -15.31 -0.74
CA VAL A 83 -9.71 -15.08 -1.55
C VAL A 83 -8.44 -15.07 -0.69
N LYS A 84 -8.54 -14.86 0.63
CA LYS A 84 -7.53 -15.28 1.63
C LYS A 84 -7.44 -16.82 1.74
N ALA A 85 -7.67 -17.56 0.65
CA ALA A 85 -7.13 -18.90 0.49
C ALA A 85 -5.66 -18.87 0.92
N LYS A 86 -5.35 -19.69 1.92
CA LYS A 86 -4.05 -19.73 2.59
C LYS A 86 -2.95 -19.80 1.54
N TYR A 87 -1.98 -18.89 1.61
CA TYR A 87 -0.84 -18.89 0.70
C TYR A 87 -0.21 -20.29 0.68
N LEU A 88 0.09 -20.79 -0.52
CA LEU A 88 0.80 -22.05 -0.67
C LEU A 88 2.24 -21.86 -0.18
N THR A 89 2.81 -22.90 0.43
CA THR A 89 4.24 -22.91 0.75
C THR A 89 5.03 -22.96 -0.56
N PRO A 90 6.02 -22.08 -0.77
CA PRO A 90 6.85 -22.14 -1.98
C PRO A 90 7.67 -23.42 -2.02
N SER A 91 7.92 -23.90 -3.23
CA SER A 91 8.72 -25.09 -3.50
C SER A 91 10.19 -24.92 -3.10
N LEU A 92 10.94 -26.02 -2.98
CA LEU A 92 12.38 -25.99 -2.79
C LEU A 92 13.11 -25.31 -3.96
N ALA A 93 12.58 -25.40 -5.19
CA ALA A 93 13.10 -24.70 -6.35
C ALA A 93 13.00 -23.17 -6.22
N SER A 94 12.06 -22.67 -5.42
CA SER A 94 11.93 -21.25 -5.03
C SER A 94 12.69 -20.90 -3.73
N GLY A 95 13.58 -21.78 -3.29
CA GLY A 95 14.32 -21.67 -2.04
C GLY A 95 13.51 -21.98 -0.78
N GLY A 96 12.30 -22.55 -0.91
CA GLY A 96 11.46 -22.97 0.21
C GLY A 96 11.09 -21.87 1.20
N VAL A 97 10.73 -22.28 2.42
CA VAL A 97 10.58 -21.37 3.57
C VAL A 97 11.97 -21.06 4.11
N PRO A 98 12.42 -19.80 4.06
CA PRO A 98 13.76 -19.47 4.54
C PRO A 98 13.76 -19.36 6.07
N GLU A 99 14.93 -19.56 6.66
CA GLU A 99 15.18 -19.35 8.08
C GLU A 99 16.37 -18.38 8.26
N PRO A 100 16.42 -17.60 9.35
CA PRO A 100 17.57 -16.76 9.62
C PRO A 100 18.86 -17.57 9.71
N THR A 101 19.92 -17.06 9.10
CA THR A 101 21.23 -17.70 9.21
C THR A 101 21.80 -17.54 10.61
N ARG A 102 22.68 -18.46 11.03
CA ARG A 102 23.33 -18.36 12.34
C ARG A 102 24.14 -17.06 12.48
N ALA A 103 24.88 -16.68 11.43
CA ALA A 103 25.65 -15.45 11.41
C ALA A 103 24.79 -14.20 11.59
N TYR A 104 23.62 -14.16 10.92
CA TYR A 104 22.65 -13.08 11.08
C TYR A 104 22.19 -12.94 12.53
N LEU A 105 21.79 -14.06 13.14
CA LEU A 105 21.32 -14.11 14.52
C LEU A 105 22.42 -13.68 15.49
N ASP A 106 23.62 -14.25 15.37
CA ASP A 106 24.76 -13.92 16.22
C ASP A 106 25.12 -12.43 16.15
N GLN A 107 25.09 -11.81 14.97
CA GLN A 107 25.29 -10.36 14.82
C GLN A 107 24.18 -9.55 15.49
N SER A 108 22.91 -9.91 15.27
CA SER A 108 21.78 -9.18 15.86
C SER A 108 21.74 -9.25 17.39
N LEU A 109 22.27 -10.33 17.99
CA LEU A 109 22.28 -10.54 19.44
C LEU A 109 23.27 -9.63 20.18
N LEU A 110 24.20 -9.00 19.47
CA LEU A 110 25.12 -8.04 20.05
C LEU A 110 24.37 -6.79 20.59
N PRO A 111 24.95 -6.04 21.54
CA PRO A 111 24.37 -4.79 22.02
C PRO A 111 24.29 -3.72 20.91
N PRO A 112 23.21 -2.92 20.88
CA PRO A 112 23.13 -1.77 19.98
C PRO A 112 24.07 -0.65 20.44
N ALA A 113 24.52 0.16 19.48
CA ALA A 113 25.32 1.34 19.73
C ALA A 113 24.81 2.50 18.86
N ILE A 114 24.81 3.70 19.44
CA ILE A 114 24.36 4.92 18.78
C ILE A 114 25.58 5.60 18.13
N LEU A 115 25.41 6.00 16.87
CA LEU A 115 26.38 6.78 16.11
C LEU A 115 26.35 8.25 16.55
N PRO A 116 27.50 8.95 16.53
CA PRO A 116 27.57 10.37 16.87
C PRO A 116 26.78 11.28 15.90
N SER A 117 26.55 10.81 14.67
CA SER A 117 25.74 11.47 13.65
C SER A 117 24.93 10.47 12.85
N PRO A 118 23.76 10.87 12.31
CA PRO A 118 22.98 10.01 11.40
C PRO A 118 23.76 9.69 10.12
N ARG A 119 23.53 8.50 9.57
CA ARG A 119 24.06 8.07 8.27
C ARG A 119 22.95 7.76 7.27
N LYS A 120 23.29 7.72 5.98
CA LYS A 120 22.36 7.20 4.96
C LYS A 120 22.20 5.69 5.14
N ILE A 121 20.95 5.24 5.19
CA ILE A 121 20.56 3.83 5.26
C ILE A 121 19.81 3.43 3.98
N LEU A 122 19.72 2.13 3.68
CA LEU A 122 18.94 1.60 2.56
C LEU A 122 17.54 1.23 3.03
N ILE A 123 16.54 1.92 2.50
CA ILE A 123 15.13 1.62 2.69
C ILE A 123 14.62 0.83 1.49
N ILE A 124 14.07 -0.35 1.75
CA ILE A 124 13.39 -1.18 0.75
C ILE A 124 11.91 -1.09 1.05
N LEU A 125 11.14 -0.51 0.13
CA LEU A 125 9.74 -0.22 0.33
C LEU A 125 8.86 -1.20 -0.46
N ASP A 126 7.97 -1.90 0.24
CA ASP A 126 6.85 -2.57 -0.40
C ASP A 126 5.81 -1.56 -0.91
N LEU A 127 4.99 -1.97 -1.89
CA LEU A 127 3.98 -1.10 -2.48
C LEU A 127 2.59 -1.40 -1.92
N ASN A 128 1.96 -2.46 -2.42
CA ASN A 128 0.55 -2.74 -2.17
C ASN A 128 0.34 -3.34 -0.78
N GLY A 129 -0.51 -2.70 0.02
CA GLY A 129 -0.70 -3.02 1.44
C GLY A 129 0.22 -2.19 2.34
N SER A 130 1.20 -1.47 1.77
CA SER A 130 2.18 -0.69 2.53
C SER A 130 2.06 0.81 2.31
N ILE A 131 2.31 1.30 1.08
CA ILE A 131 2.20 2.73 0.73
C ILE A 131 1.04 3.05 -0.21
N LEU A 132 0.40 2.02 -0.77
CA LEU A 132 -0.78 2.14 -1.60
C LEU A 132 -1.68 0.92 -1.43
N TYR A 133 -2.94 1.07 -1.78
CA TYR A 133 -3.94 0.02 -1.78
C TYR A 133 -4.57 -0.10 -3.17
N ARG A 134 -4.68 -1.33 -3.67
CA ARG A 134 -5.35 -1.63 -4.95
C ARG A 134 -6.72 -2.28 -4.71
N PRO A 135 -7.82 -1.52 -4.79
CA PRO A 135 -9.17 -2.07 -4.63
C PRO A 135 -9.55 -3.06 -5.74
N GLU A 136 -8.96 -2.92 -6.93
CA GLU A 136 -9.21 -3.80 -8.06
C GLU A 136 -7.89 -4.41 -8.56
N HIS A 137 -7.57 -5.64 -8.11
CA HIS A 137 -6.31 -6.31 -8.49
C HIS A 137 -6.13 -6.53 -10.01
N ARG A 138 -7.22 -6.49 -10.79
CA ARG A 138 -7.18 -6.59 -12.27
C ARG A 138 -6.92 -5.25 -12.98
N ARG A 139 -6.93 -4.13 -12.25
CA ARG A 139 -6.69 -2.77 -12.79
C ARG A 139 -5.56 -2.09 -12.03
N PRO A 140 -4.28 -2.33 -12.40
CA PRO A 140 -3.14 -1.85 -11.63
C PRO A 140 -3.01 -0.32 -11.54
N SER A 141 -3.50 0.42 -12.53
CA SER A 141 -3.53 1.88 -12.55
C SER A 141 -4.59 2.50 -11.61
N ARG A 142 -5.42 1.68 -10.97
CA ARG A 142 -6.39 2.13 -9.98
C ARG A 142 -5.94 1.71 -8.59
N PHE A 143 -5.25 2.62 -7.92
CA PHE A 143 -4.88 2.50 -6.53
C PHE A 143 -5.21 3.78 -5.77
N VAL A 144 -5.26 3.66 -4.45
CA VAL A 144 -5.31 4.77 -3.51
C VAL A 144 -3.97 4.82 -2.80
N GLU A 145 -3.36 6.00 -2.72
CA GLU A 145 -2.14 6.19 -1.95
C GLU A 145 -2.46 6.23 -0.46
N ARG A 146 -1.56 5.70 0.35
CA ARG A 146 -1.63 5.82 1.81
C ARG A 146 -1.49 7.29 2.22
N ARG A 147 -2.12 7.68 3.32
CA ARG A 147 -2.03 9.06 3.82
C ARG A 147 -0.55 9.44 3.99
N HIS A 148 -0.18 10.61 3.46
CA HIS A 148 1.20 11.16 3.42
C HIS A 148 2.22 10.45 2.52
N ALA A 149 1.82 9.48 1.69
CA ALA A 149 2.75 8.69 0.85
C ALA A 149 3.70 9.56 0.00
N GLY A 150 3.17 10.54 -0.73
CA GLY A 150 4.00 11.43 -1.56
C GLY A 150 5.09 12.16 -0.77
N ARG A 151 4.73 12.80 0.36
CA ARG A 151 5.71 13.49 1.23
C ARG A 151 6.72 12.53 1.84
N PHE A 152 6.27 11.35 2.26
CA PHE A 152 7.14 10.33 2.81
C PHE A 152 8.17 9.84 1.78
N ILE A 153 7.75 9.64 0.53
CA ILE A 153 8.63 9.26 -0.59
C ILE A 153 9.66 10.35 -0.87
N ASP A 154 9.22 11.61 -0.96
CA ASP A 154 10.12 12.75 -1.18
C ASP A 154 11.22 12.79 -0.12
N TYR A 155 10.82 12.67 1.14
CA TYR A 155 11.75 12.65 2.26
C TYR A 155 12.72 11.46 2.21
N CYS A 156 12.23 10.27 1.88
CA CYS A 156 13.06 9.08 1.79
C CYS A 156 14.11 9.18 0.69
N LEU A 157 13.77 9.79 -0.45
CA LEU A 157 14.70 9.99 -1.56
C LEU A 157 15.80 11.01 -1.23
N ASP A 158 15.44 12.08 -0.51
CA ASP A 158 16.40 13.10 -0.07
C ASP A 158 17.36 12.57 1.01
N THR A 159 16.78 11.93 2.03
CA THR A 159 17.49 11.55 3.25
C THR A 159 18.24 10.24 3.10
N PHE A 160 17.62 9.22 2.51
CA PHE A 160 18.11 7.84 2.50
C PHE A 160 18.58 7.37 1.11
N ARG A 161 18.75 6.06 0.94
CA ARG A 161 18.65 5.39 -0.36
C ARG A 161 17.36 4.59 -0.39
N LEU A 162 16.59 4.74 -1.46
CA LEU A 162 15.29 4.10 -1.59
C LEU A 162 15.31 3.05 -2.70
N ALA A 163 14.88 1.84 -2.38
CA ALA A 163 14.60 0.76 -3.31
C ALA A 163 13.12 0.38 -3.21
N ILE A 164 12.54 -0.07 -4.32
CA ILE A 164 11.20 -0.67 -4.33
C ILE A 164 11.36 -2.17 -4.46
N TRP A 165 10.65 -2.95 -3.64
CA TRP A 165 10.55 -4.39 -3.82
C TRP A 165 9.11 -4.82 -3.57
N SER A 166 8.37 -5.14 -4.63
CA SER A 166 6.96 -5.55 -4.53
C SER A 166 6.77 -7.02 -4.88
N SER A 167 5.81 -7.68 -4.23
CA SER A 167 5.38 -9.05 -4.58
C SER A 167 4.50 -9.12 -5.83
N ALA A 168 4.09 -7.97 -6.38
CA ALA A 168 3.32 -7.87 -7.60
C ALA A 168 4.17 -8.14 -8.86
N ARG A 169 3.52 -8.62 -9.93
CA ARG A 169 4.17 -8.83 -11.24
C ARG A 169 4.72 -7.52 -11.81
N HIS A 170 5.78 -7.61 -12.60
CA HIS A 170 6.52 -6.48 -13.16
C HIS A 170 5.62 -5.40 -13.79
N GLN A 171 4.72 -5.76 -14.70
CA GLN A 171 3.80 -4.81 -15.35
C GLN A 171 2.93 -4.02 -14.35
N ASN A 172 2.51 -4.65 -13.25
CA ASN A 172 1.74 -3.97 -12.21
C ASN A 172 2.63 -3.00 -11.42
N VAL A 173 3.86 -3.41 -11.11
CA VAL A 173 4.85 -2.58 -10.41
C VAL A 173 5.19 -1.36 -11.24
N GLU A 174 5.49 -1.54 -12.53
CA GLU A 174 5.75 -0.42 -13.43
C GLU A 174 4.58 0.56 -13.49
N SER A 175 3.35 0.06 -13.62
CA SER A 175 2.16 0.92 -13.64
C SER A 175 2.03 1.75 -12.36
N MET A 176 2.25 1.15 -11.18
CA MET A 176 2.18 1.87 -9.90
C MET A 176 3.31 2.88 -9.76
N VAL A 177 4.54 2.47 -10.06
CA VAL A 177 5.72 3.32 -9.92
C VAL A 177 5.66 4.51 -10.89
N ASN A 178 5.22 4.31 -12.13
CA ASN A 178 5.10 5.40 -13.12
C ASN A 178 4.03 6.43 -12.74
N GLN A 179 3.04 6.05 -11.96
CA GLN A 179 1.97 6.95 -11.50
C GLN A 179 2.34 7.66 -10.19
N MET A 180 3.01 6.96 -9.27
CA MET A 180 3.34 7.48 -7.93
C MET A 180 4.66 8.27 -7.90
N PHE A 181 5.59 7.97 -8.79
CA PHE A 181 6.89 8.64 -8.86
C PHE A 181 7.04 9.43 -10.16
N SER A 182 7.52 10.67 -10.05
CA SER A 182 8.00 11.45 -11.18
C SER A 182 9.19 10.77 -11.86
N SER A 183 9.45 11.15 -13.12
CA SER A 183 10.61 10.65 -13.87
C SER A 183 11.95 10.94 -13.19
N GLU A 184 12.06 12.04 -12.43
CA GLU A 184 13.26 12.38 -11.68
C GLU A 184 13.42 11.48 -10.45
N GLN A 185 12.37 11.35 -9.63
CA GLN A 185 12.38 10.46 -8.47
C GLN A 185 12.70 9.00 -8.87
N ARG A 186 12.17 8.51 -10.00
CA ARG A 186 12.47 7.16 -10.51
C ARG A 186 13.95 6.94 -10.81
N ARG A 187 14.68 7.97 -11.26
CA ARG A 187 16.14 7.89 -11.48
C ARG A 187 16.96 7.82 -10.19
N GLN A 188 16.38 8.25 -9.08
CA GLN A 188 17.02 8.24 -7.77
C GLN A 188 16.82 6.91 -7.02
N LEU A 189 15.86 6.08 -7.46
CA LEU A 189 15.65 4.74 -6.91
C LEU A 189 16.86 3.85 -7.19
N VAL A 190 17.31 3.13 -6.15
CA VAL A 190 18.42 2.17 -6.25
C VAL A 190 18.05 1.05 -7.21
N VAL A 191 16.88 0.46 -7.01
CA VAL A 191 16.29 -0.57 -7.86
C VAL A 191 14.76 -0.54 -7.76
N VAL A 192 14.08 -1.05 -8.79
CA VAL A 192 12.64 -1.32 -8.77
C VAL A 192 12.43 -2.81 -9.02
N TRP A 193 12.26 -3.55 -7.94
CA TRP A 193 12.09 -5.00 -7.96
C TRP A 193 10.62 -5.41 -7.85
N SER A 194 10.29 -6.42 -8.63
CA SER A 194 8.96 -7.03 -8.74
C SER A 194 8.99 -8.49 -8.25
N ARG A 195 7.89 -9.20 -8.42
CA ARG A 195 7.76 -10.65 -8.20
C ARG A 195 8.90 -11.47 -8.83
N GLU A 196 9.44 -11.02 -9.96
CA GLU A 196 10.53 -11.69 -10.69
C GLU A 196 11.82 -11.78 -9.88
N HIS A 197 11.99 -10.88 -8.91
CA HIS A 197 13.19 -10.77 -8.08
C HIS A 197 13.07 -11.54 -6.77
N LEU A 198 11.97 -12.28 -6.55
CA LEU A 198 11.77 -13.10 -5.36
C LEU A 198 12.43 -14.49 -5.43
N GLY A 199 13.04 -14.82 -6.57
CA GLY A 199 13.66 -16.13 -6.79
C GLY A 199 12.64 -17.27 -6.87
N LEU A 200 11.47 -17.02 -7.44
CA LEU A 200 10.42 -18.03 -7.62
C LEU A 200 10.71 -18.90 -8.84
N SER A 201 10.43 -20.20 -8.73
CA SER A 201 10.32 -21.10 -9.88
C SER A 201 9.18 -20.66 -10.81
N SER A 202 9.17 -21.13 -12.05
CA SER A 202 8.12 -20.79 -13.01
C SER A 202 6.71 -21.18 -12.51
N ASP A 203 6.59 -22.32 -11.81
CA ASP A 203 5.32 -22.80 -11.25
C ASP A 203 4.84 -21.91 -10.09
N ASP A 204 5.74 -21.55 -9.18
CA ASP A 204 5.43 -20.70 -8.03
C ASP A 204 5.20 -19.24 -8.43
N TYR A 205 5.83 -18.78 -9.51
CA TYR A 205 5.63 -17.45 -10.06
C TYR A 205 4.17 -17.23 -10.48
N GLY A 206 3.56 -18.24 -11.11
CA GLY A 206 2.15 -18.22 -11.52
C GLY A 206 1.15 -18.42 -10.39
N SER A 207 1.60 -18.95 -9.26
CA SER A 207 0.76 -19.43 -8.15
C SER A 207 0.70 -18.45 -6.97
N ARG A 208 -0.30 -18.61 -6.11
CA ARG A 208 -0.47 -17.80 -4.89
C ARG A 208 0.36 -18.35 -3.73
N VAL A 209 1.68 -18.36 -3.90
CA VAL A 209 2.63 -18.79 -2.86
C VAL A 209 2.98 -17.67 -1.88
N GLN A 210 3.37 -18.03 -0.65
CA GLN A 210 3.97 -17.11 0.31
C GLN A 210 5.28 -16.59 -0.27
N CYS A 211 5.39 -15.27 -0.36
CA CYS A 211 6.57 -14.61 -0.90
C CYS A 211 7.54 -14.27 0.23
N TYR A 212 8.84 -14.46 -0.01
CA TYR A 212 9.90 -14.10 0.93
C TYR A 212 10.89 -13.14 0.24
N LYS A 213 11.14 -11.99 0.87
CA LYS A 213 12.10 -10.96 0.45
C LYS A 213 13.40 -11.18 1.22
N ARG A 214 14.21 -12.11 0.71
CA ARG A 214 15.51 -12.47 1.30
C ARG A 214 16.48 -11.30 1.10
N LEU A 215 16.85 -10.59 2.17
CA LEU A 215 17.71 -9.41 2.04
C LEU A 215 19.10 -9.75 1.51
N SER A 216 19.56 -11.00 1.72
CA SER A 216 20.74 -11.54 1.04
C SER A 216 20.71 -11.40 -0.49
N THR A 217 19.54 -11.43 -1.13
CA THR A 217 19.40 -11.18 -2.57
C THR A 217 19.72 -9.72 -2.92
N ILE A 218 19.19 -8.75 -2.16
CA ILE A 218 19.50 -7.32 -2.31
C ILE A 218 20.99 -7.09 -2.04
N TRP A 219 21.52 -7.63 -0.95
CA TRP A 219 22.92 -7.45 -0.56
C TRP A 219 23.90 -8.11 -1.55
N GLY A 220 23.48 -9.16 -2.25
CA GLY A 220 24.27 -9.80 -3.30
C GLY A 220 24.26 -9.06 -4.65
N ASN A 221 23.38 -8.07 -4.85
CA ASN A 221 23.26 -7.39 -6.14
C ASN A 221 24.31 -6.28 -6.32
N SER A 222 25.01 -6.28 -7.45
CA SER A 222 26.10 -5.33 -7.72
C SER A 222 25.65 -3.88 -7.80
N ASP A 223 24.48 -3.61 -8.37
CA ASP A 223 24.01 -2.23 -8.59
C ASP A 223 23.46 -1.64 -7.29
N VAL A 224 22.82 -2.48 -6.46
CA VAL A 224 22.53 -2.15 -5.07
C VAL A 224 23.82 -1.77 -4.35
N GLN A 225 24.86 -2.62 -4.35
CA GLN A 225 26.09 -2.32 -3.61
C GLN A 225 26.79 -1.05 -4.09
N LYS A 226 26.82 -0.79 -5.40
CA LYS A 226 27.37 0.46 -5.97
C LYS A 226 26.62 1.71 -5.51
N SER A 227 25.35 1.60 -5.11
CA SER A 227 24.57 2.75 -4.62
C SER A 227 24.97 3.23 -3.22
N HIS A 228 25.78 2.45 -2.50
CA HIS A 228 26.28 2.83 -1.18
C HIS A 228 27.13 4.11 -1.26
N PRO A 229 26.93 5.12 -0.39
CA PRO A 229 27.63 6.41 -0.49
C PRO A 229 29.15 6.31 -0.52
N THR A 230 29.70 5.31 0.16
CA THR A 230 31.15 5.05 0.22
C THR A 230 31.55 3.74 -0.46
N ALA A 231 30.79 3.27 -1.46
CA ALA A 231 31.08 2.01 -2.17
C ALA A 231 32.53 1.95 -2.70
N GLN A 232 33.06 3.06 -3.20
CA GLN A 232 34.45 3.17 -3.69
C GLN A 232 35.50 3.00 -2.58
N LEU A 233 35.12 3.23 -1.32
CA LEU A 233 35.96 3.03 -0.13
C LEU A 233 35.68 1.67 0.53
N GLY A 234 34.93 0.79 -0.13
CA GLY A 234 34.58 -0.55 0.38
C GLY A 234 33.30 -0.60 1.22
N GLY A 235 32.56 0.50 1.38
CA GLY A 235 31.26 0.50 2.06
C GLY A 235 30.22 -0.39 1.37
N ARG A 236 29.31 -0.99 2.15
CA ARG A 236 28.34 -1.98 1.66
C ARG A 236 26.99 -1.80 2.31
N TRP A 237 25.94 -2.17 1.58
CA TRP A 237 24.63 -2.42 2.18
C TRP A 237 24.59 -3.84 2.76
N ASP A 238 24.21 -3.96 4.02
CA ASP A 238 24.12 -5.22 4.75
C ASP A 238 23.07 -5.13 5.88
N GLN A 239 23.09 -6.13 6.77
CA GLN A 239 22.24 -6.22 7.96
C GLN A 239 22.31 -4.97 8.85
N SER A 240 23.45 -4.29 8.91
CA SER A 240 23.64 -3.17 9.83
C SER A 240 22.93 -1.90 9.38
N ASN A 241 22.62 -1.75 8.08
CA ASN A 241 22.21 -0.46 7.50
C ASN A 241 21.08 -0.56 6.46
N THR A 242 20.34 -1.67 6.47
CA THR A 242 19.20 -1.92 5.56
C THR A 242 17.90 -2.12 6.34
N VAL A 243 16.79 -1.55 5.86
CA VAL A 243 15.44 -1.73 6.43
C VAL A 243 14.48 -2.10 5.31
N LEU A 244 13.69 -3.15 5.51
CA LEU A 244 12.56 -3.53 4.68
C LEU A 244 11.27 -3.03 5.33
N VAL A 245 10.59 -2.08 4.70
CA VAL A 245 9.27 -1.60 5.13
C VAL A 245 8.21 -2.39 4.37
N ASP A 246 7.39 -3.14 5.11
CA ASP A 246 6.44 -4.09 4.55
C ASP A 246 5.23 -4.29 5.49
N ASP A 247 4.09 -4.69 4.95
CA ASP A 247 2.87 -4.98 5.70
C ASP A 247 2.83 -6.40 6.30
N SER A 248 3.78 -7.25 5.91
CA SER A 248 3.82 -8.67 6.28
C SER A 248 5.17 -9.07 6.84
N ARG A 249 5.21 -9.26 8.17
CA ARG A 249 6.40 -9.79 8.89
C ARG A 249 6.96 -11.05 8.22
N GLU A 250 6.09 -11.92 7.73
CA GLU A 250 6.47 -13.19 7.09
C GLU A 250 7.33 -12.98 5.83
N LYS A 251 7.19 -11.86 5.11
CA LYS A 251 8.02 -11.59 3.93
C LYS A 251 9.50 -11.38 4.32
N GLY A 252 9.79 -10.90 5.52
CA GLY A 252 11.14 -10.71 6.06
C GLY A 252 11.64 -11.87 6.91
N ARG A 253 11.07 -13.08 6.78
CA ARG A 253 11.35 -14.23 7.66
C ARG A 253 12.84 -14.56 7.85
N SER A 254 13.67 -14.43 6.82
CA SER A 254 15.11 -14.68 6.89
C SER A 254 15.89 -13.60 7.64
N GLU A 255 15.39 -12.37 7.68
CA GLU A 255 16.03 -11.24 8.34
C GLU A 255 15.02 -10.51 9.25
N PRO A 256 14.53 -11.17 10.32
CA PRO A 256 13.38 -10.71 11.11
C PRO A 256 13.63 -9.42 11.89
N HIS A 257 14.88 -8.99 12.02
CA HIS A 257 15.28 -7.74 12.68
C HIS A 257 15.67 -6.64 11.69
N ASN A 258 15.40 -6.84 10.39
CA ASN A 258 15.52 -5.79 9.38
C ASN A 258 14.19 -5.49 8.68
N ILE A 259 13.10 -6.14 9.09
CA ILE A 259 11.75 -5.85 8.60
C ILE A 259 11.00 -4.95 9.58
N LEU A 260 10.66 -3.75 9.12
CA LEU A 260 9.75 -2.82 9.78
C LEU A 260 8.34 -3.17 9.29
N THR A 261 7.62 -3.92 10.11
CA THR A 261 6.25 -4.33 9.78
C THR A 261 5.28 -3.20 10.12
N ILE A 262 4.52 -2.73 9.13
CA ILE A 262 3.50 -1.68 9.31
C ILE A 262 2.09 -2.28 9.17
N PRO A 263 1.04 -1.63 9.71
CA PRO A 263 -0.33 -2.06 9.46
C PRO A 263 -0.65 -2.13 7.97
N GLU A 264 -1.28 -3.22 7.55
CA GLU A 264 -1.77 -3.42 6.18
C GLU A 264 -2.73 -2.29 5.80
N PHE A 265 -2.44 -1.61 4.70
CA PHE A 265 -3.29 -0.61 4.09
C PHE A 265 -4.25 -1.27 3.10
N SER A 266 -5.46 -1.57 3.58
CA SER A 266 -6.52 -2.21 2.79
C SER A 266 -7.77 -1.34 2.59
N VAL A 267 -7.98 -0.34 3.43
CA VAL A 267 -9.15 0.54 3.41
C VAL A 267 -8.73 1.96 3.82
N PRO A 268 -9.00 2.99 3.01
CA PRO A 268 -8.61 4.37 3.32
C PRO A 268 -9.12 4.89 4.67
N GLU A 269 -10.36 4.52 5.04
CA GLU A 269 -11.00 4.96 6.27
C GLU A 269 -10.33 4.43 7.55
N ASP A 270 -9.65 3.28 7.49
CA ASP A 270 -8.96 2.69 8.64
C ASP A 270 -7.58 3.34 8.91
N ASP A 271 -7.00 3.96 7.88
CA ASP A 271 -5.66 4.58 7.95
C ASP A 271 -5.71 6.05 8.41
N GLU A 272 -6.90 6.68 8.42
CA GLU A 272 -7.04 8.08 8.87
C GLU A 272 -6.68 8.28 10.36
N ASN A 273 -6.73 7.22 11.17
CA ASN A 273 -6.65 7.33 12.63
C ASN A 273 -5.25 7.16 13.24
N HIS A 274 -4.22 6.80 12.46
CA HIS A 274 -2.94 6.39 13.06
C HIS A 274 -1.69 7.09 12.51
N ASP A 275 -1.80 7.91 11.45
CA ASP A 275 -0.67 8.65 10.87
C ASP A 275 0.60 7.77 10.73
N VAL A 276 0.43 6.60 10.11
CA VAL A 276 1.44 5.53 10.09
C VAL A 276 2.76 5.96 9.43
N LEU A 277 2.71 6.60 8.26
CA LEU A 277 3.94 7.00 7.56
C LEU A 277 4.75 8.07 8.31
N PRO A 278 4.14 9.06 8.98
CA PRO A 278 4.84 9.90 9.96
C PRO A 278 5.58 9.12 11.06
N GLN A 279 4.94 8.14 11.69
CA GLN A 279 5.61 7.32 12.70
C GLN A 279 6.77 6.49 12.12
N VAL A 280 6.57 5.93 10.93
CA VAL A 280 7.63 5.22 10.19
C VAL A 280 8.79 6.16 9.90
N HIS A 281 8.51 7.39 9.47
CA HIS A 281 9.53 8.42 9.25
C HIS A 281 10.39 8.66 10.49
N ASP A 282 9.79 8.82 11.66
CA ASP A 282 10.51 9.07 12.90
C ASP A 282 11.38 7.87 13.29
N TYR A 283 10.82 6.67 13.17
CA TYR A 283 11.55 5.44 13.45
C TYR A 283 12.74 5.24 12.48
N LEU A 284 12.56 5.50 11.18
CA LEU A 284 13.66 5.43 10.20
C LEU A 284 14.79 6.43 10.52
N ASN A 285 14.47 7.61 11.04
CA ASN A 285 15.46 8.58 11.50
C ASN A 285 16.22 8.10 12.74
N GLU A 286 15.54 7.42 13.66
CA GLU A 286 16.19 6.78 14.80
C GLU A 286 17.12 5.65 14.36
N LEU A 287 16.68 4.83 13.39
CA LEU A 287 17.51 3.77 12.79
C LEU A 287 18.76 4.32 12.09
N ALA A 288 18.67 5.50 11.47
CA ALA A 288 19.80 6.16 10.84
C ALA A 288 20.90 6.56 11.84
N ARG A 289 20.59 6.61 13.15
CA ARG A 289 21.55 6.85 14.23
C ARG A 289 22.13 5.55 14.81
N GLN A 290 21.72 4.38 14.34
CA GLN A 290 22.22 3.11 14.87
C GLN A 290 23.44 2.60 14.08
N GLU A 291 24.45 2.13 14.80
CA GLU A 291 25.61 1.45 14.21
C GLU A 291 25.17 0.17 13.48
N ASP A 292 24.23 -0.56 14.07
CA ASP A 292 23.63 -1.77 13.52
C ASP A 292 22.11 -1.77 13.78
N ILE A 293 21.36 -1.54 12.71
CA ILE A 293 19.90 -1.49 12.68
C ILE A 293 19.31 -2.78 13.26
N SER A 294 19.86 -3.94 12.92
CA SER A 294 19.28 -5.22 13.34
C SER A 294 19.35 -5.44 14.84
N ARG A 295 20.39 -4.92 15.50
CA ARG A 295 20.53 -5.00 16.96
C ARG A 295 19.49 -4.13 17.65
N TYR A 296 19.31 -2.91 17.13
CA TYR A 296 18.33 -1.97 17.66
C TYR A 296 16.90 -2.47 17.46
N MET A 297 16.52 -2.82 16.22
CA MET A 297 15.16 -3.30 15.90
C MET A 297 14.78 -4.57 16.66
N ARG A 298 15.74 -5.43 17.02
CA ARG A 298 15.48 -6.61 17.86
C ARG A 298 15.00 -6.24 19.26
N LEU A 299 15.60 -5.21 19.87
CA LEU A 299 15.27 -4.78 21.24
C LEU A 299 14.15 -3.74 21.28
N HIS A 300 14.02 -2.96 20.21
CA HIS A 300 13.07 -1.86 20.08
C HIS A 300 12.25 -2.03 18.80
N PRO A 301 11.46 -3.10 18.66
CA PRO A 301 10.64 -3.31 17.47
C PRO A 301 9.68 -2.13 17.26
N PHE A 302 9.44 -1.77 16.01
CA PHE A 302 8.46 -0.74 15.68
C PHE A 302 7.05 -1.15 16.15
N GLU A 303 6.39 -0.24 16.85
CA GLU A 303 5.00 -0.36 17.29
C GLU A 303 4.28 0.94 16.95
N ILE A 304 3.03 0.83 16.49
CA ILE A 304 2.20 2.00 16.23
C ILE A 304 1.76 2.59 17.55
N ASP A 305 2.06 3.86 17.75
CA ASP A 305 1.50 4.67 18.83
C ASP A 305 0.11 5.19 18.40
N PRO A 306 -0.99 4.74 19.02
CA PRO A 306 -2.33 5.25 18.73
C PRO A 306 -2.54 6.70 19.21
N PHE A 307 -1.61 7.25 20.01
CA PHE A 307 -1.65 8.62 20.52
C PHE A 307 -0.67 9.55 19.82
N TYR A 308 -0.07 9.11 18.71
CA TYR A 308 0.87 9.91 17.94
C TYR A 308 0.26 11.25 17.52
N GLN A 309 1.04 12.32 17.66
CA GLN A 309 0.68 13.67 17.24
C GLN A 309 1.70 14.17 16.23
N LEU A 310 1.19 14.60 15.08
CA LEU A 310 1.94 15.23 13.99
C LEU A 310 2.54 16.59 14.37
#